data_AF-Q118Y9-F1
#
_entry.id   AF-Q118Y9-F1
#
_cell.length_a   1.000
_cell.length_b   1.000
_cell.length_c   1.000
_cell.angle_alpha   90.00
_cell.angle_beta   90.00
_cell.angle_gamma   90.00
#
_symmetry.space_group_name_H-M   'P 1'
#
loop_
_entity.id
_entity.type
_entity.pdbx_description
1 polymer ?
#
loop_
_entity_poly.entity_id
_entity_poly.type
_entity_poly.pdbx_seq_one_letter_code
_entity_poly.pdbx_strand_id
1 'polypeptide(L)'
;MICKFTASQSVDIPVVEQKVPIQHYLRQPKRLVNALVDPTRLEQLDQNCFRLKMRPLHFMMLSIQPTVDMRLWSSTKGKIYLKSDRCEIRGVEYINQRFNLNLVGILDTLELKGVTHLKGQADLEVKVELPPPLLLTPLPVLETTGNSLLKSVLMTIKQRLTHQLLLDYYKWANDETQDLIKNKNYPILSPSSQGI
;
A
#
# COMPACT_ATOMS: atom_id res chain seq x y z
N MET A 1 2.84 2.13 -31.51
CA MET A 1 2.73 3.48 -30.88
C MET A 1 2.81 3.29 -29.38
N ILE A 2 3.66 4.06 -28.68
CA ILE A 2 3.77 4.02 -27.22
C ILE A 2 2.95 5.16 -26.62
N CYS A 3 2.06 4.83 -25.69
CA CYS A 3 1.32 5.78 -24.89
C CYS A 3 1.88 5.85 -23.47
N LYS A 4 1.74 7.03 -22.85
CA LYS A 4 2.11 7.26 -21.46
C LYS A 4 0.89 7.76 -20.71
N PHE A 5 0.55 7.07 -19.62
CA PHE A 5 -0.51 7.46 -18.70
C PHE A 5 0.09 7.81 -17.35
N THR A 6 -0.44 8.84 -16.70
CA THR A 6 0.01 9.28 -15.39
C THR A 6 -1.15 9.60 -14.47
N ALA A 7 -0.97 9.35 -13.19
CA ALA A 7 -1.85 9.84 -12.13
C ALA A 7 -1.05 10.07 -10.85
N SER A 8 -1.51 11.02 -10.05
CA SER A 8 -0.95 11.36 -8.76
C SER A 8 -2.07 11.51 -7.74
N GLN A 9 -1.85 11.05 -6.52
CA GLN A 9 -2.84 11.15 -5.45
C GLN A 9 -2.18 11.39 -4.10
N SER A 10 -2.64 12.45 -3.44
CA SER A 10 -2.28 12.75 -2.04
C SER A 10 -3.35 12.26 -1.08
N VAL A 11 -2.91 11.98 0.14
CA VAL A 11 -3.75 11.65 1.28
C VAL A 11 -3.31 12.47 2.49
N ASP A 12 -4.29 12.93 3.26
CA ASP A 12 -4.11 13.64 4.51
C ASP A 12 -5.23 13.17 5.43
N ILE A 13 -4.89 12.40 6.46
CA ILE A 13 -5.85 11.75 7.36
C ILE A 13 -5.53 12.17 8.79
N PRO A 14 -6.45 12.82 9.51
CA PRO A 14 -6.27 13.02 10.96
C PRO A 14 -6.33 11.67 11.67
N VAL A 15 -5.38 11.42 12.56
CA VAL A 15 -5.27 10.18 13.33
C VAL A 15 -5.68 10.47 14.76
N VAL A 16 -6.64 9.70 15.26
CA VAL A 16 -7.01 9.77 16.69
C VAL A 16 -5.87 9.16 17.49
N GLU A 17 -5.35 9.91 18.44
CA GLU A 17 -4.26 9.46 19.29
C GLU A 17 -4.66 8.23 20.11
N GLN A 18 -3.76 7.27 20.16
CA GLN A 18 -3.90 6.02 20.93
C GLN A 18 -2.75 5.93 21.92
N LYS A 19 -2.84 4.98 22.86
CA LYS A 19 -1.78 4.72 23.83
C LYS A 19 -0.43 4.40 23.18
N VAL A 20 -0.46 3.72 22.04
CA VAL A 20 0.72 3.45 21.22
C VAL A 20 0.64 4.34 19.98
N PRO A 21 1.60 5.26 19.74
CA PRO A 21 1.56 6.16 18.60
C PRO A 21 1.64 5.43 17.25
N ILE A 22 0.97 5.97 16.23
CA ILE A 22 0.90 5.36 14.88
C ILE A 22 2.29 5.18 14.23
N GLN A 23 3.30 5.96 14.63
CA GLN A 23 4.67 5.79 14.14
C GLN A 23 5.24 4.40 14.46
N HIS A 24 4.85 3.79 15.60
CA HIS A 24 5.26 2.43 15.95
C HIS A 24 4.60 1.39 15.04
N TYR A 25 3.33 1.59 14.71
CA TYR A 25 2.61 0.78 13.75
C TYR A 25 3.28 0.83 12.37
N LEU A 26 3.64 2.03 11.89
CA LEU A 26 4.28 2.23 10.59
C LEU A 26 5.71 1.69 10.51
N ARG A 27 6.38 1.39 11.62
CA ARG A 27 7.68 0.69 11.60
C ARG A 27 7.56 -0.80 11.23
N GLN A 28 6.35 -1.30 11.01
CA GLN A 28 6.09 -2.67 10.57
C GLN A 28 5.45 -2.68 9.16
N PRO A 29 6.23 -2.48 8.07
CA PRO A 29 5.70 -2.41 6.70
C PRO A 29 4.83 -3.61 6.30
N LYS A 30 5.17 -4.82 6.75
CA LYS A 30 4.37 -6.02 6.50
C LYS A 30 2.93 -5.89 7.03
N ARG A 31 2.74 -5.29 8.20
CA ARG A 31 1.42 -5.06 8.80
C ARG A 31 0.61 -4.09 7.96
N LEU A 32 1.24 -3.01 7.49
CA LEU A 32 0.62 -2.03 6.60
C LEU A 32 0.09 -2.69 5.32
N VAL A 33 0.88 -3.55 4.65
CA VAL A 33 0.42 -4.24 3.43
C VAL A 33 -0.74 -5.19 3.74
N ASN A 34 -0.65 -5.96 4.82
CA ASN A 34 -1.71 -6.89 5.22
C ASN A 34 -3.03 -6.18 5.59
N ALA A 35 -2.96 -4.99 6.19
CA ALA A 35 -4.14 -4.19 6.49
C ALA A 35 -4.81 -3.65 5.21
N LEU A 36 -4.02 -3.39 4.16
CA LEU A 36 -4.52 -2.76 2.94
C LEU A 36 -4.94 -3.76 1.86
N VAL A 37 -4.43 -4.98 1.88
CA VAL A 37 -4.59 -5.95 0.78
C VAL A 37 -5.25 -7.22 1.30
N ASP A 38 -6.17 -7.76 0.49
CA ASP A 38 -6.79 -9.06 0.75
C ASP A 38 -5.70 -10.15 0.77
N PRO A 39 -5.58 -10.95 1.86
CA PRO A 39 -4.56 -11.99 1.98
C PRO A 39 -4.57 -13.00 0.82
N THR A 40 -5.73 -13.28 0.21
CA THR A 40 -5.84 -14.21 -0.93
C THR A 40 -5.17 -13.69 -2.20
N ARG A 41 -4.83 -12.40 -2.23
CA ARG A 41 -4.23 -11.69 -3.36
C ARG A 41 -2.84 -11.15 -3.04
N LEU A 42 -2.31 -11.52 -1.89
CA LEU A 42 -1.03 -11.06 -1.39
C LEU A 42 -0.10 -12.26 -1.17
N GLU A 43 1.06 -12.20 -1.80
CA GLU A 43 2.14 -13.16 -1.61
C GLU A 43 3.38 -12.39 -1.14
N GLN A 44 4.03 -12.86 -0.09
CA GLN A 44 5.29 -12.26 0.38
C GLN A 44 6.45 -12.91 -0.37
N LEU A 45 7.21 -12.12 -1.13
CA LEU A 45 8.37 -12.60 -1.90
C LEU A 45 9.66 -12.53 -1.08
N ASP A 46 9.85 -11.44 -0.33
CA ASP A 46 10.96 -11.28 0.60
C ASP A 46 10.53 -10.44 1.83
N GLN A 47 11.46 -9.97 2.65
CA GLN A 47 11.16 -9.17 3.85
C GLN A 47 10.39 -7.87 3.54
N ASN A 48 10.70 -7.23 2.41
CA ASN A 48 10.21 -5.92 2.01
C ASN A 48 9.47 -5.94 0.65
N CYS A 49 9.40 -7.08 -0.04
CA CYS A 49 8.82 -7.24 -1.35
C CYS A 49 7.60 -8.15 -1.31
N PHE A 50 6.52 -7.69 -1.92
CA PHE A 50 5.21 -8.33 -1.91
C PHE A 50 4.65 -8.37 -3.32
N ARG A 51 4.12 -9.53 -3.73
CA ARG A 51 3.37 -9.69 -4.97
C ARG A 51 1.89 -9.49 -4.70
N LEU A 52 1.30 -8.53 -5.39
CA LEU A 52 -0.11 -8.16 -5.28
C LEU A 52 -0.83 -8.48 -6.57
N LYS A 53 -1.77 -9.43 -6.53
CA LYS A 53 -2.71 -9.65 -7.64
C LYS A 53 -3.80 -8.59 -7.56
N MET A 54 -4.02 -7.78 -8.59
CA MET A 54 -5.08 -6.78 -8.60
C MET A 54 -6.46 -7.39 -8.89
N ARG A 55 -7.53 -6.67 -8.57
CA ARG A 55 -8.85 -6.99 -9.14
C ARG A 55 -8.81 -6.70 -10.65
N PRO A 56 -9.63 -7.39 -11.46
CA PRO A 56 -9.79 -7.02 -12.86
C PRO A 56 -10.13 -5.54 -13.01
N LEU A 57 -9.49 -4.89 -13.96
CA LEU A 57 -9.66 -3.49 -14.33
C LEU A 57 -10.18 -3.44 -15.76
N HIS A 58 -11.03 -2.45 -16.04
CA HIS A 58 -11.53 -2.22 -17.39
C HIS A 58 -10.83 -1.02 -18.01
N PHE A 59 -10.24 -1.23 -19.18
CA PHE A 59 -9.64 -0.20 -20.00
C PHE A 59 -10.29 -0.23 -21.39
N MET A 60 -11.26 0.65 -21.61
CA MET A 60 -12.10 0.64 -22.81
C MET A 60 -12.77 -0.75 -22.98
N MET A 61 -12.55 -1.42 -24.11
CA MET A 61 -13.05 -2.78 -24.38
C MET A 61 -12.18 -3.90 -23.77
N LEU A 62 -11.05 -3.58 -23.13
CA LEU A 62 -10.13 -4.57 -22.56
C LEU A 62 -10.43 -4.77 -21.08
N SER A 63 -10.40 -6.03 -20.64
CA SER A 63 -10.33 -6.39 -19.22
C SER A 63 -8.92 -6.89 -18.93
N ILE A 64 -8.24 -6.25 -17.98
CA ILE A 64 -6.87 -6.56 -17.60
C ILE A 64 -6.79 -6.88 -16.11
N GLN A 65 -5.91 -7.80 -15.73
CA GLN A 65 -5.64 -8.11 -14.33
C GLN A 65 -4.14 -8.02 -14.04
N PRO A 66 -3.65 -6.87 -13.56
CA PRO A 66 -2.26 -6.70 -13.19
C PRO A 66 -1.86 -7.54 -11.97
N THR A 67 -0.63 -8.00 -11.94
CA THR A 67 0.08 -8.56 -10.78
C THR A 67 1.35 -7.75 -10.59
N VAL A 68 1.50 -7.10 -9.43
CA VAL A 68 2.57 -6.14 -9.17
C VAL A 68 3.45 -6.63 -8.05
N ASP A 69 4.76 -6.67 -8.27
CA ASP A 69 5.75 -6.86 -7.22
C ASP A 69 6.11 -5.47 -6.66
N MET A 70 5.77 -5.24 -5.40
CA MET A 70 5.87 -3.98 -4.69
C MET A 70 6.87 -4.09 -3.55
N ARG A 71 7.82 -3.17 -3.50
CA ARG A 71 8.76 -3.00 -2.41
C ARG A 71 8.29 -1.93 -1.43
N LEU A 72 8.29 -2.25 -0.14
CA LEU A 72 7.94 -1.38 0.96
C LEU A 72 9.02 -1.40 2.03
N TRP A 73 9.42 -0.23 2.51
CA TRP A 73 10.36 -0.10 3.61
C TRP A 73 10.03 1.11 4.47
N SER A 74 10.41 1.06 5.74
CA SER A 74 10.18 2.14 6.70
C SER A 74 11.50 2.75 7.18
N SER A 75 11.52 4.06 7.38
CA SER A 75 12.57 4.71 8.16
C SER A 75 12.40 4.46 9.66
N THR A 76 13.44 4.70 10.45
CA THR A 76 13.38 4.65 11.93
C THR A 76 12.36 5.62 12.52
N LYS A 77 11.97 6.67 11.79
CA LYS A 77 10.96 7.67 12.20
C LYS A 77 9.53 7.27 11.82
N GLY A 78 9.32 6.08 11.21
CA GLY A 78 7.99 5.61 10.82
C GLY A 78 7.50 6.13 9.46
N LYS A 79 8.40 6.70 8.65
CA LYS A 79 8.09 7.09 7.27
C LYS A 79 8.16 5.86 6.37
N ILE A 80 7.08 5.58 5.65
CA ILE A 80 7.00 4.49 4.67
C ILE A 80 7.37 5.01 3.29
N TYR A 81 8.10 4.18 2.56
CA TYR A 81 8.35 4.33 1.14
C TYR A 81 7.81 3.11 0.39
N LEU A 82 7.30 3.36 -0.81
CA LEU A 82 6.70 2.37 -1.68
C LEU A 82 7.30 2.52 -3.09
N LYS A 83 7.64 1.39 -3.72
CA LYS A 83 8.03 1.35 -5.14
C LYS A 83 7.56 0.06 -5.81
N SER A 84 7.14 0.11 -7.07
CA SER A 84 6.97 -1.10 -7.89
C SER A 84 8.30 -1.57 -8.48
N ASP A 85 8.61 -2.85 -8.33
CA ASP A 85 9.78 -3.49 -8.93
C ASP A 85 9.43 -4.18 -10.26
N ARG A 86 8.26 -4.81 -10.35
CA ARG A 86 7.77 -5.52 -11.56
C ARG A 86 6.25 -5.44 -11.66
N CYS A 87 5.72 -5.47 -12.87
CA CYS A 87 4.28 -5.63 -13.10
C CYS A 87 4.03 -6.47 -14.34
N GLU A 88 3.03 -7.35 -14.26
CA GLU A 88 2.58 -8.21 -15.35
C GLU A 88 1.06 -8.19 -15.47
N ILE A 89 0.54 -8.25 -16.69
CA ILE A 89 -0.88 -8.41 -17.00
C ILE A 89 -1.09 -9.85 -17.46
N ARG A 90 -1.75 -10.66 -16.61
CA ARG A 90 -2.04 -12.06 -16.94
C ARG A 90 -3.14 -12.14 -18.00
N GLY A 91 -3.00 -13.09 -18.93
CA GLY A 91 -3.98 -13.34 -19.99
C GLY A 91 -3.82 -12.49 -21.25
N VAL A 92 -2.85 -11.57 -21.29
CA VAL A 92 -2.51 -10.80 -22.49
C VAL A 92 -0.99 -10.77 -22.69
N GLU A 93 -0.43 -11.89 -23.17
CA GLU A 93 1.03 -12.06 -23.33
C GLU A 93 1.67 -10.97 -24.19
N TYR A 94 0.96 -10.51 -25.22
CA TYR A 94 1.39 -9.40 -26.08
C TYR A 94 1.73 -8.13 -25.29
N ILE A 95 0.97 -7.83 -24.23
CA ILE A 95 1.14 -6.58 -23.46
C ILE A 95 2.36 -6.67 -22.53
N ASN A 96 2.70 -7.85 -22.00
CA ASN A 96 3.73 -7.97 -20.96
C ASN A 96 5.14 -7.55 -21.40
N GLN A 97 5.47 -7.71 -22.69
CA GLN A 97 6.76 -7.26 -23.22
C GLN A 97 6.77 -5.76 -23.61
N ARG A 98 5.59 -5.15 -23.60
CA ARG A 98 5.33 -3.82 -24.17
C ARG A 98 4.67 -2.91 -23.15
N PHE A 99 4.79 -3.24 -21.86
CA PHE A 99 4.15 -2.55 -20.75
C PHE A 99 5.15 -2.34 -19.63
N ASN A 100 5.14 -1.14 -19.07
CA ASN A 100 5.90 -0.79 -17.89
C ASN A 100 5.00 -0.02 -16.93
N LEU A 101 5.04 -0.38 -15.66
CA LEU A 101 4.38 0.33 -14.58
C LEU A 101 5.44 0.82 -13.60
N ASN A 102 5.36 2.10 -13.26
CA ASN A 102 6.16 2.72 -12.21
C ASN A 102 5.24 3.37 -11.18
N LEU A 103 5.15 2.76 -10.00
CA LEU A 103 4.47 3.30 -8.83
C LEU A 103 5.54 3.70 -7.82
N VAL A 104 5.51 4.95 -7.37
CA VAL A 104 6.34 5.44 -6.27
C VAL A 104 5.44 6.15 -5.28
N GLY A 105 5.69 5.98 -3.99
CA GLY A 105 4.93 6.70 -2.98
C GLY A 105 5.63 6.82 -1.63
N ILE A 106 5.13 7.75 -0.84
CA ILE A 106 5.55 8.01 0.54
C ILE A 106 4.34 8.15 1.44
N LEU A 107 4.50 7.75 2.70
CA LEU A 107 3.52 7.97 3.77
C LEU A 107 4.28 8.33 5.05
N ASP A 108 3.90 9.41 5.70
CA ASP A 108 4.62 10.01 6.82
C ASP A 108 3.64 10.58 7.85
N THR A 109 4.10 10.77 9.07
CA THR A 109 3.31 11.43 10.12
C THR A 109 3.75 12.88 10.27
N LEU A 110 2.78 13.79 10.35
CA LEU A 110 3.02 15.21 10.62
C LEU A 110 2.09 15.68 11.74
N GLU A 111 2.65 16.30 12.77
CA GLU A 111 1.84 16.92 13.82
C GLU A 111 1.45 18.34 13.41
N LEU A 112 0.15 18.63 13.41
CA LEU A 112 -0.41 19.93 13.07
C LEU A 112 -1.37 20.36 14.18
N LYS A 113 -1.02 21.44 14.88
CA LYS A 113 -1.86 22.01 15.97
C LYS A 113 -2.25 20.98 17.04
N GLY A 114 -1.32 20.09 17.41
CA GLY A 114 -1.56 19.04 18.41
C GLY A 114 -2.36 17.84 17.91
N VAL A 115 -2.64 17.76 16.60
CA VAL A 115 -3.26 16.58 15.98
C VAL A 115 -2.23 15.90 15.09
N THR A 116 -2.07 14.57 15.24
CA THR A 116 -1.24 13.79 14.33
C THR A 116 -1.98 13.55 13.01
N HIS A 117 -1.36 13.91 11.89
CA HIS A 117 -1.85 13.65 10.55
C HIS A 117 -0.99 12.61 9.85
N LEU A 118 -1.62 11.66 9.16
CA LEU A 118 -0.98 10.73 8.25
C LEU A 118 -1.05 11.32 6.83
N LYS A 119 0.10 11.78 6.33
CA LYS A 119 0.23 12.42 5.02
C LYS A 119 0.96 11.52 4.05
N GLY A 120 0.47 11.43 2.83
CA GLY A 120 1.11 10.63 1.80
C GLY A 120 0.88 11.16 0.40
N GLN A 121 1.74 10.71 -0.51
CA GLN A 121 1.69 10.99 -1.94
C GLN A 121 2.05 9.70 -2.68
N ALA A 122 1.33 9.39 -3.74
CA ALA A 122 1.69 8.34 -4.66
C ALA A 122 1.56 8.83 -6.10
N ASP A 123 2.54 8.48 -6.91
CA ASP A 123 2.62 8.77 -8.33
C ASP A 123 2.68 7.45 -9.10
N LEU A 124 1.81 7.31 -10.09
CA LEU A 124 1.66 6.12 -10.92
C LEU A 124 1.83 6.52 -12.38
N GLU A 125 2.82 5.93 -13.03
CA GLU A 125 3.06 6.04 -14.46
C GLU A 125 2.92 4.66 -15.10
N VAL A 126 2.28 4.63 -16.28
CA VAL A 126 2.25 3.47 -17.16
C VAL A 126 2.73 3.88 -18.54
N LYS A 127 3.67 3.12 -19.08
CA LYS A 127 4.05 3.18 -20.50
C LYS A 127 3.62 1.89 -21.17
N VAL A 128 2.92 2.00 -22.28
CA VAL A 128 2.40 0.82 -22.97
C VAL A 128 2.40 1.00 -24.47
N GLU A 129 2.77 -0.03 -25.20
CA GLU A 129 2.49 -0.12 -26.63
C GLU A 129 1.04 -0.58 -26.82
N LEU A 130 0.25 0.22 -27.54
CA LEU A 130 -1.17 -0.08 -27.71
C LEU A 130 -1.37 -1.39 -28.47
N PRO A 131 -2.30 -2.25 -28.02
CA PRO A 131 -2.68 -3.43 -28.76
C PRO A 131 -3.46 -3.05 -30.04
N PRO A 132 -3.46 -3.93 -31.07
CA PRO A 132 -4.10 -3.64 -32.36
C PRO A 132 -5.53 -3.07 -32.31
N PRO A 133 -6.42 -3.56 -31.42
CA PRO A 133 -7.79 -3.03 -31.33
C PRO A 133 -7.87 -1.54 -30.97
N LEU A 134 -6.83 -0.96 -30.36
CA LEU A 134 -6.82 0.44 -29.93
C LEU A 134 -6.05 1.37 -30.88
N LEU A 135 -5.45 0.86 -31.97
CA LEU A 135 -4.62 1.66 -32.88
C LEU A 135 -5.38 2.78 -33.61
N LEU A 136 -6.69 2.61 -33.83
CA LEU A 136 -7.54 3.62 -34.45
C LEU A 136 -8.22 4.56 -33.43
N THR A 137 -7.97 4.37 -32.13
CA THR A 137 -8.54 5.24 -31.11
C THR A 137 -7.78 6.57 -31.09
N PRO A 138 -8.46 7.73 -31.08
CA PRO A 138 -7.78 9.02 -30.97
C PRO A 138 -6.94 9.11 -29.69
N LEU A 139 -5.71 9.61 -29.81
CA LEU A 139 -4.77 9.74 -28.70
C LEU A 139 -5.36 10.48 -27.48
N PRO A 140 -6.10 11.60 -27.62
CA PRO A 140 -6.67 12.29 -26.47
C PRO A 140 -7.66 11.43 -25.66
N VAL A 141 -8.40 10.54 -26.33
CA VAL A 141 -9.34 9.62 -25.69
C VAL A 141 -8.58 8.54 -24.91
N LEU A 142 -7.50 8.00 -25.50
CA LEU A 142 -6.63 7.02 -24.87
C LEU A 142 -5.98 7.58 -23.60
N GLU A 143 -5.39 8.77 -23.70
CA GLU A 143 -4.73 9.44 -22.56
C GLU A 143 -5.71 9.76 -21.45
N THR A 144 -6.87 10.35 -21.79
CA THR A 144 -7.89 10.68 -20.80
C THR A 144 -8.40 9.43 -20.08
N THR A 145 -8.68 8.36 -20.83
CA THR A 145 -9.15 7.10 -20.25
C THR A 145 -8.07 6.42 -19.42
N GLY A 146 -6.83 6.41 -19.91
CA GLY A 146 -5.68 5.81 -19.22
C GLY A 146 -5.38 6.52 -17.90
N ASN A 147 -5.30 7.85 -17.92
CA ASN A 147 -5.08 8.67 -16.73
C ASN A 147 -6.22 8.50 -15.71
N SER A 148 -7.47 8.40 -16.19
CA SER A 148 -8.64 8.16 -15.33
C SER A 148 -8.58 6.78 -14.66
N LEU A 149 -8.17 5.75 -15.40
CA LEU A 149 -7.96 4.41 -14.86
C LEU A 149 -6.89 4.42 -13.75
N LEU A 150 -5.72 5.02 -14.01
CA LEU A 150 -4.66 5.12 -13.00
C LEU A 150 -5.11 5.89 -11.77
N LYS A 151 -5.86 6.99 -11.96
CA LYS A 151 -6.45 7.76 -10.86
C LYS A 151 -7.41 6.92 -10.02
N SER A 152 -8.24 6.08 -10.63
CA SER A 152 -9.15 5.18 -9.92
C SER A 152 -8.42 4.16 -9.03
N VAL A 153 -7.27 3.66 -9.50
CA VAL A 153 -6.41 2.75 -8.74
C VAL A 153 -5.86 3.46 -7.50
N LEU A 154 -5.29 4.65 -7.69
CA LEU A 154 -4.78 5.45 -6.56
C LEU A 154 -5.87 5.86 -5.58
N MET A 155 -7.08 6.18 -6.06
CA MET A 155 -8.23 6.48 -5.21
C MET A 155 -8.66 5.27 -4.37
N THR A 156 -8.60 4.06 -4.92
CA THR A 156 -8.87 2.83 -4.17
C THR A 156 -7.84 2.62 -3.06
N ILE A 157 -6.56 2.89 -3.33
CA ILE A 157 -5.49 2.82 -2.32
C ILE A 157 -5.74 3.87 -1.23
N LYS A 158 -6.06 5.11 -1.60
CA LYS A 158 -6.41 6.18 -0.67
C LYS A 158 -7.56 5.78 0.26
N GLN A 159 -8.65 5.23 -0.27
CA GLN A 159 -9.77 4.78 0.54
C GLN A 159 -9.37 3.68 1.53
N ARG A 160 -8.52 2.74 1.12
CA ARG A 160 -8.01 1.68 2.01
C ARG A 160 -7.12 2.26 3.12
N LEU A 161 -6.29 3.27 2.83
CA LEU A 161 -5.52 3.98 3.84
C LEU A 161 -6.43 4.72 4.84
N THR A 162 -7.47 5.40 4.35
CA THR A 162 -8.39 6.14 5.21
C THR A 162 -9.22 5.24 6.11
N HIS A 163 -9.60 4.05 5.65
CA HIS A 163 -10.49 3.15 6.41
C HIS A 163 -9.75 1.96 7.02
N GLN A 164 -9.16 1.10 6.18
CA GLN A 164 -8.64 -0.20 6.63
C GLN A 164 -7.38 -0.06 7.50
N LEU A 165 -6.46 0.82 7.11
CA LEU A 165 -5.25 1.05 7.91
C LEU A 165 -5.59 1.62 9.29
N LEU A 166 -6.46 2.62 9.38
CA LEU A 166 -6.85 3.19 10.67
C LEU A 166 -7.56 2.18 11.56
N LEU A 167 -8.48 1.38 10.99
CA LEU A 167 -9.16 0.33 11.72
C LEU A 167 -8.17 -0.71 12.27
N ASP A 168 -7.20 -1.16 11.46
CA ASP A 168 -6.17 -2.10 11.89
C ASP A 168 -5.24 -1.49 12.95
N TYR A 169 -4.84 -0.23 12.78
CA TYR A 169 -4.04 0.50 13.77
C TYR A 169 -4.74 0.60 15.12
N TYR A 170 -6.00 1.03 15.14
CA TYR A 170 -6.75 1.17 16.40
C TYR A 170 -6.93 -0.17 17.10
N LYS A 171 -7.14 -1.26 16.35
CA LYS A 171 -7.18 -2.61 16.92
C LYS A 171 -5.83 -3.00 17.52
N TRP A 172 -4.75 -2.87 16.75
CA TRP A 172 -3.41 -3.23 17.18
C TRP A 172 -2.93 -2.45 18.41
N ALA A 173 -3.18 -1.13 18.47
CA ALA A 173 -2.77 -0.30 19.61
C ALA A 173 -3.49 -0.70 20.91
N ASN A 174 -4.74 -1.17 20.79
CA ASN A 174 -5.50 -1.68 21.93
C ASN A 174 -5.04 -3.08 22.37
N ASP A 175 -4.75 -3.97 21.42
CA ASP A 175 -4.27 -5.33 21.71
C ASP A 175 -2.88 -5.33 22.37
N GLU A 176 -1.92 -4.52 21.88
CA GLU A 176 -0.60 -4.36 22.53
C GLU A 176 -0.72 -3.87 23.97
N THR A 177 -1.68 -2.97 24.23
CA THR A 177 -1.94 -2.50 25.59
C THR A 177 -2.39 -3.64 26.51
N GLN A 178 -3.20 -4.58 26.01
CA GLN A 178 -3.68 -5.73 26.79
C GLN A 178 -2.56 -6.73 27.10
N ASP A 179 -1.68 -7.00 26.13
CA ASP A 179 -0.53 -7.89 26.34
C ASP A 179 0.48 -7.30 27.34
N LEU A 180 0.69 -5.98 27.30
CA LEU A 180 1.52 -5.28 28.29
C LEU A 180 0.91 -5.31 29.71
N ILE A 181 -0.42 -5.22 29.83
CA ILE A 181 -1.13 -5.34 31.11
C ILE A 181 -1.06 -6.78 31.65
N LYS A 182 -1.27 -7.80 30.79
CA LYS A 182 -1.17 -9.21 31.18
C LYS A 182 0.26 -9.59 31.60
N ASN A 183 1.28 -9.11 30.91
CA ASN A 183 2.67 -9.39 31.24
C ASN A 183 3.16 -8.67 32.50
N LYS A 184 2.55 -7.53 32.89
CA LYS A 184 2.81 -6.89 34.20
C LYS A 184 2.18 -7.61 35.38
N ASN A 185 1.16 -8.45 35.16
CA ASN A 185 0.42 -9.13 36.22
C ASN A 185 0.98 -10.52 36.61
N TYR A 186 2.13 -10.93 36.07
CA TYR A 186 2.87 -12.07 36.62
C TYR A 186 3.84 -11.59 37.71
N PRO A 187 3.62 -11.94 39.00
CA PRO A 187 4.59 -11.64 40.03
C PRO A 187 5.88 -12.42 39.75
N ILE A 188 7.00 -11.73 39.83
CA ILE A 188 8.33 -12.35 39.87
C ILE A 188 8.37 -13.21 41.15
N LEU A 189 8.14 -14.51 41.03
CA LEU A 189 8.51 -15.47 42.07
C LEU A 189 10.03 -15.59 42.06
N SER A 190 10.68 -14.77 42.89
CA SER A 190 12.04 -15.01 43.34
C SER A 190 12.03 -16.08 44.43
N PRO A 191 12.72 -17.22 44.28
CA PRO A 191 13.13 -18.01 45.44
C PRO A 191 14.49 -17.48 45.90
N SER A 192 14.46 -16.59 46.90
CA SER A 192 15.59 -16.38 47.80
C SER A 192 15.74 -17.58 48.73
N SER A 193 16.92 -18.19 48.66
CA SER A 193 17.65 -19.03 49.61
C SER A 193 17.01 -19.38 50.97
N GLN A 194 17.07 -20.66 51.34
CA GLN A 194 17.48 -21.19 52.65
C GLN A 194 17.59 -22.73 52.55
N GLY A 195 18.78 -23.31 52.77
CA GLY A 195 19.08 -24.19 53.92
C GLY A 195 18.57 -25.62 53.66
N ILE A 196 19.41 -26.65 53.55
CA ILE A 196 20.32 -27.23 54.55
C ILE A 196 21.50 -27.90 53.83
#